data_AF-A0A4D6DDB2-F1
#
_entry.id   AF-A0A4D6DDB2-F1
#
_cell.length_a   1.000
_cell.length_b   1.000
_cell.length_c   1.000
_cell.angle_alpha   90.00
_cell.angle_beta   90.00
_cell.angle_gamma   90.00
#
_symmetry.space_group_name_H-M   'P 1'
#
loop_
_entity.id
_entity.type
_entity.pdbx_description
1 polymer ?
#
loop_
_entity_poly.entity_id
_entity_poly.type
_entity_poly.pdbx_seq_one_letter_code
_entity_poly.pdbx_strand_id
1 'polypeptide(L)' 'AGYLRRASVAQLTQELGTAFFQQQQLPAAMADTFLEHLCLLDIDSEPVAARSTSIIATI' A
#
# COMPACT_ATOMS: atom_id res chain seq x y z
N ALA A 1 11.73 -22.83 11.30
CA ALA A 1 12.61 -21.81 10.68
C ALA A 1 11.72 -20.71 10.12
N GLY A 2 12.05 -19.45 10.33
CA GLY A 2 11.33 -18.32 9.71
C GLY A 2 10.72 -17.34 10.70
N TYR A 3 11.54 -16.74 11.56
CA TYR A 3 11.20 -15.43 12.11
C TYR A 3 11.23 -14.46 10.92
N LEU A 4 10.07 -14.12 10.35
CA LEU A 4 9.96 -12.98 9.45
C LEU A 4 10.25 -11.72 10.28
N ARG A 5 11.51 -11.31 10.27
CA ARG A 5 11.98 -10.06 10.83
C ARG A 5 11.17 -8.96 10.13
N ARG A 6 10.37 -8.18 10.89
CA ARG A 6 9.80 -6.93 10.38
C ARG A 6 10.96 -6.03 9.96
N ALA A 7 11.31 -6.05 8.68
CA ALA A 7 12.22 -5.08 8.11
C ALA A 7 11.53 -3.71 8.14
N SER A 8 12.26 -2.68 8.55
CA SER A 8 11.75 -1.31 8.49
C SER A 8 11.59 -0.88 7.03
N VAL A 9 10.69 0.08 6.76
CA VAL A 9 10.49 0.65 5.43
C VAL A 9 11.81 1.14 4.82
N ALA A 10 12.67 1.79 5.62
CA ALA A 10 13.98 2.25 5.18
C ALA A 10 14.91 1.11 4.70
N GLN A 11 14.85 -0.05 5.36
CA GLN A 11 15.62 -1.24 4.95
C GLN A 11 15.06 -1.85 3.67
N LEU A 12 13.74 -1.91 3.54
CA LEU A 12 13.08 -2.42 2.33
C LEU A 12 13.32 -1.50 1.12
N THR A 13 13.34 -0.19 1.32
CA THR A 13 13.73 0.77 0.27
C THR A 13 15.20 0.64 -0.12
N GLN A 14 16.10 0.34 0.83
CA GLN A 14 17.51 0.08 0.51
C GLN A 14 17.71 -1.24 -0.27
N GLU A 15 16.97 -2.29 0.07
CA GLU A 15 17.13 -3.62 -0.52
C GLU A 15 16.40 -3.77 -1.86
N LEU A 16 15.18 -3.25 -1.99
CA LEU A 16 14.39 -3.33 -3.23
C LEU A 16 14.52 -2.08 -4.12
N GLY A 17 15.10 -0.99 -3.63
CA GLY A 17 15.25 0.24 -4.39
C GLY A 17 13.91 0.78 -4.87
N THR A 18 13.82 1.08 -6.17
CA THR A 18 12.59 1.56 -6.82
C THR A 18 11.51 0.49 -6.98
N ALA A 19 11.82 -0.79 -6.74
CA ALA A 19 10.83 -1.87 -6.75
C ALA A 19 10.07 -1.98 -5.42
N PHE A 20 10.38 -1.13 -4.43
CA PHE A 20 9.62 -1.07 -3.20
C PHE A 20 8.30 -0.31 -3.41
N PHE A 21 7.19 -1.04 -3.31
CA PHE A 21 5.85 -0.46 -3.39
C PHE A 21 5.38 0.04 -2.03
N GLN A 22 5.04 1.32 -1.96
CA GLN A 22 4.44 1.89 -0.76
C GLN A 22 3.00 1.39 -0.62
N GLN A 23 2.69 0.77 0.53
CA GLN A 23 1.36 0.25 0.84
C GLN A 23 0.31 1.37 0.99
N GLN A 24 -0.96 0.97 1.08
CA GLN A 24 -2.12 1.83 1.35
C GLN A 24 -2.29 2.97 0.35
N GLN A 25 -1.77 2.83 -0.89
CA GLN A 25 -1.83 3.87 -1.92
C GLN A 25 -1.21 5.20 -1.47
N LEU A 26 -0.21 5.17 -0.57
CA LEU A 26 0.42 6.37 -0.02
C LEU A 26 0.95 7.35 -1.09
N PRO A 27 1.59 6.91 -2.20
CA PRO A 27 2.01 7.82 -3.27
C PRO A 27 0.84 8.53 -3.93
N ALA A 28 -0.21 7.78 -4.29
CA ALA A 28 -1.42 8.34 -4.88
C ALA A 28 -2.14 9.29 -3.91
N ALA A 29 -2.10 9.02 -2.61
CA ALA A 29 -2.70 9.88 -1.57
C ALA A 29 -1.96 11.23 -1.41
N MET A 30 -0.72 11.34 -1.89
CA MET A 30 0.09 12.56 -1.86
C MET A 30 0.05 13.36 -3.18
N ALA A 31 -0.75 12.95 -4.16
CA ALA A 31 -0.90 13.65 -5.43
C ALA A 31 -1.50 15.06 -5.26
N ASP A 32 -1.07 16.00 -6.10
CA ASP A 32 -1.52 17.40 -6.05
C ASP A 32 -2.89 17.58 -6.73
N THR A 33 -3.25 16.66 -7.63
CA THR A 33 -4.52 16.70 -8.36
C THR A 33 -5.27 15.37 -8.31
N PHE A 34 -6.59 15.43 -8.49
CA PHE A 34 -7.40 14.22 -8.59
C PHE A 34 -7.00 13.34 -9.78
N LEU A 35 -6.64 13.94 -10.92
CA LEU A 35 -6.22 13.16 -12.09
C LEU A 35 -4.90 12.43 -11.82
N GLU A 36 -3.94 13.10 -11.20
CA GLU A 36 -2.67 12.50 -10.79
C GLU A 36 -2.87 11.38 -9.77
N HIS A 37 -3.77 11.57 -8.80
CA HIS A 37 -4.17 10.51 -7.86
C HIS A 37 -4.62 9.24 -8.60
N LEU A 38 -5.51 9.38 -9.60
CA LEU A 38 -5.98 8.23 -10.39
C LEU A 38 -4.85 7.56 -11.19
N CYS A 39 -3.93 8.36 -11.76
CA CYS A 39 -2.78 7.85 -12.50
C CYS A 39 -1.76 7.11 -11.63
N LEU A 40 -1.73 7.39 -10.33
CA LEU A 40 -0.82 6.78 -9.37
C LEU A 40 -1.41 5.57 -8.62
N LEU A 41 -2.66 5.19 -8.91
CA LEU A 41 -3.27 3.99 -8.31
C LEU A 41 -2.51 2.74 -8.75
N ASP A 42 -2.10 1.93 -7.77
CA ASP A 42 -1.23 0.79 -7.98
C ASP A 42 -1.85 -0.52 -7.45
N ILE A 43 -1.92 -1.53 -8.31
CA ILE A 43 -2.48 -2.85 -7.96
C ILE A 43 -1.56 -3.66 -7.04
N ASP A 44 -0.27 -3.35 -7.03
CA ASP A 44 0.73 -4.04 -6.21
C ASP A 44 0.85 -3.43 -4.80
N SER A 45 0.21 -2.28 -4.55
CA SER A 45 0.15 -1.66 -3.22
C SER A 45 -0.90 -2.35 -2.33
N GLU A 46 -0.46 -3.15 -1.37
CA GLU A 46 -1.33 -3.81 -0.39
C GLU A 46 -2.15 -2.81 0.45
N PRO A 47 -3.44 -3.10 0.74
CA PRO A 47 -4.27 -2.28 1.63
C PRO A 47 -3.93 -2.53 3.11
N VAL A 48 -4.46 -1.67 3.98
CA VAL A 48 -4.46 -1.94 5.43
C VAL A 48 -5.38 -3.13 5.74
N ALA A 49 -5.02 -3.95 6.74
CA ALA A 49 -5.81 -5.12 7.13
C ALA A 49 -7.22 -4.76 7.65
N ALA A 50 -7.40 -3.55 8.18
CA ALA A 50 -8.69 -3.08 8.68
C ALA A 50 -9.63 -2.70 7.53
N ARG A 51 -10.82 -3.28 7.49
CA ARG A 51 -11.88 -2.90 6.55
C ARG A 51 -12.89 -2.00 7.25
N SER A 52 -12.89 -0.70 6.91
CA SER A 52 -13.76 0.29 7.54
C SER A 52 -15.23 0.18 7.12
N THR A 53 -15.51 -0.36 5.93
CA THR A 53 -16.87 -0.52 5.40
C THR A 53 -17.38 -1.93 5.69
N SER A 54 -18.57 -2.07 6.27
CA SER A 54 -19.17 -3.38 6.57
C SER A 54 -19.71 -4.10 5.32
N ILE A 55 -20.11 -5.36 5.46
CA ILE A 55 -20.96 -6.09 4.48
C ILE A 55 -22.33 -6.31 5.13
N ILE A 56 -23.39 -5.96 4.41
CA ILE A 56 -24.77 -6.35 4.73
C ILE A 56 -25.21 -7.28 3.60
N ALA A 57 -25.71 -8.47 3.96
CA ALA A 57 -26.13 -9.48 3.00
C ALA A 57 -27.56 -9.94 3.33
N THR A 58 -28.37 -10.13 2.29
CA THR A 58 -29.67 -10.79 2.39
C THR A 58 -29.46 -12.26 2.72
N ILE A 59 -30.29 -12.80 3.62
CA ILE A 59 -30.31 -14.23 3.98
C ILE A 59 -31.12 -15.03 2.97
#